data_AF-A0A1H8CLX9-F1
#
_entry.id   AF-A0A1H8CLX9-F1
#
_cell.length_a   1.000
_cell.length_b   1.000
_cell.length_c   1.000
_cell.angle_alpha   90.00
_cell.angle_beta   90.00
_cell.angle_gamma   90.00
#
_symmetry.space_group_name_H-M   'P 1'
#
loop_
_entity.id
_entity.type
_entity.pdbx_description
1 polymer ?
#
loop_
_entity_poly.entity_id
_entity_poly.type
_entity_poly.pdbx_seq_one_letter_code
_entity_poly.pdbx_strand_id
1 'polypeptide(L)'
;MTGKRQSSRTADGSNRTSEETADGTDRLDRRRLLGSLGATAVTVGFAGCQIDGDLFGSTESEPTADAPTDSASPNCSSFTTLSQSDLNGGVTLEKGCYRIDSVLAVTDGTLTLEAGVYVEFGQDAGIHVKSDGGFETAGTASDPVILTGQTRTRGFWRGIRLNNGSTGQNGLQNTILEYAGASKWHGAYAIRSGGLLVSSGVASLDGVTLRHNDRAGLRAPYEDPDLTVENTRIANNALSAQVHSDLVSGIAADNTVENNDTDRITITGGGRGQNSVRNSGTWVDPGVDYYAEKDVLLSADLTVEENVTVQCAEDVGIEADGVTFETNGSGGDGVIFTGTRDSPGAWQGIFAGNGATLDFVHTRVESGGGEPWTGATDASGGVFVQGDDVTATFDHCICNRNENAGIKVDSGGTDLTVTECVFSDNTAALQLHANVVDGVGADQTFGSGSYIAIQSGPQTRLTDAATWHGFDVPYRLSGNLPVDAALTVEPGATIESHQDVTIFTGKGTNGSINADAAGSAKITFTSVDGTPGTWNGISFITGSANNVLRNVLVENAGQNRMRGGEHSQASVLLYSFGHTGTATIENSTIRDSGYHGISYGPNSNLTCGGNQFSGNAKRDVKFTGNGVGKRCT
;
A
#
# COMPACT_ATOMS: atom_id res chain seq x y z
N MET A 1 -54.88 18.40 33.97
CA MET A 1 -55.09 19.59 34.82
C MET A 1 -53.71 20.10 35.22
N THR A 2 -53.24 21.16 34.54
CA THR A 2 -52.85 22.45 35.14
C THR A 2 -51.72 22.33 36.17
N GLY A 3 -50.51 22.87 36.02
CA GLY A 3 -49.92 23.81 35.06
C GLY A 3 -48.93 24.73 35.79
N LYS A 4 -47.90 25.22 35.05
CA LYS A 4 -47.12 26.47 35.29
C LYS A 4 -46.25 26.53 36.56
N ARG A 5 -45.13 27.26 36.68
CA ARG A 5 -44.21 28.04 35.82
C ARG A 5 -43.09 28.58 36.77
N GLN A 6 -41.92 28.86 36.19
CA GLN A 6 -40.96 29.97 36.49
C GLN A 6 -40.32 30.05 37.89
N SER A 7 -38.99 29.96 38.05
CA SER A 7 -37.88 30.89 37.66
C SER A 7 -37.75 32.13 38.55
N SER A 8 -36.64 32.23 39.31
CA SER A 8 -35.69 33.38 39.41
C SER A 8 -34.80 33.23 40.66
N ARG A 9 -33.45 33.21 40.56
CA ARG A 9 -32.49 34.33 40.87
C ARG A 9 -32.76 34.99 42.23
N THR A 10 -31.83 35.11 43.18
CA THR A 10 -30.50 35.79 43.22
C THR A 10 -29.89 35.46 44.60
N ALA A 11 -28.61 35.09 44.72
CA ALA A 11 -27.41 35.91 44.88
C ALA A 11 -27.23 36.56 46.28
N ASP A 12 -25.97 36.53 46.72
CA ASP A 12 -25.32 37.32 47.78
C ASP A 12 -25.42 36.73 49.20
N GLY A 13 -24.34 36.59 49.97
CA GLY A 13 -22.97 37.01 49.78
C GLY A 13 -22.18 36.82 51.07
N SER A 14 -20.85 36.62 50.93
CA SER A 14 -19.75 37.16 51.76
C SER A 14 -19.76 36.85 53.29
N ASN A 15 -18.68 36.67 54.05
CA ASN A 15 -17.22 36.71 53.87
C ASN A 15 -16.59 36.36 55.25
N ARG A 16 -15.28 36.03 55.23
CA ARG A 16 -14.26 36.12 56.32
C ARG A 16 -14.26 35.03 57.40
N THR A 17 -13.22 34.20 57.44
CA THR A 17 -11.91 34.27 58.18
C THR A 17 -11.86 32.97 59.00
N SER A 18 -10.80 32.17 59.13
CA SER A 18 -9.35 32.41 59.23
C SER A 18 -8.63 31.04 59.15
N GLU A 19 -7.35 31.04 58.70
CA GLU A 19 -6.18 30.25 59.18
C GLU A 19 -6.32 28.73 59.46
N GLU A 20 -5.40 27.80 59.18
CA GLU A 20 -4.02 27.69 58.67
C GLU A 20 -3.78 26.15 58.77
N THR A 21 -3.25 25.40 57.80
CA THR A 21 -1.82 25.02 57.74
C THR A 21 -1.60 23.95 56.66
N ALA A 22 -0.60 24.25 55.80
CA ALA A 22 0.45 23.45 55.18
C ALA A 22 0.24 22.08 54.47
N ASP A 23 1.00 22.01 53.36
CA ASP A 23 1.63 20.85 52.69
C ASP A 23 0.76 20.11 51.65
N GLY A 24 1.16 19.90 50.39
CA GLY A 24 2.39 20.19 49.68
C GLY A 24 2.39 19.32 48.41
N THR A 25 2.56 19.96 47.25
CA THR A 25 2.79 19.40 45.90
C THR A 25 1.61 18.76 45.13
N ASP A 26 1.11 19.55 44.19
CA ASP A 26 0.18 19.21 43.11
C ASP A 26 0.92 19.30 41.76
N ARG A 27 0.75 18.30 40.90
CA ARG A 27 1.03 18.39 39.45
C ARG A 27 -0.04 17.60 38.70
N LEU A 28 -1.17 18.26 38.49
CA LEU A 28 -2.22 17.89 37.53
C LEU A 28 -1.99 18.54 36.15
N ASP A 29 -2.14 17.67 35.15
CA ASP A 29 -2.75 17.84 33.82
C ASP A 29 -2.97 19.23 33.23
N ARG A 30 -2.49 19.41 31.99
CA ARG A 30 -2.92 20.48 31.07
C ARG A 30 -3.20 19.95 29.66
N ARG A 31 -4.46 19.59 29.41
CA ARG A 31 -5.09 19.67 28.07
C ARG A 31 -5.83 21.00 27.92
N ARG A 32 -5.66 21.61 26.72
CA ARG A 32 -6.46 22.68 26.07
C ARG A 32 -6.41 24.10 26.64
N LEU A 33 -5.86 25.05 25.85
CA LEU A 33 -6.63 26.11 25.15
C LEU A 33 -5.70 27.17 24.49
N LEU A 34 -6.25 27.77 23.42
CA LEU A 34 -5.84 28.96 22.64
C LEU A 34 -5.02 28.62 21.38
N GLY A 35 -5.42 28.94 20.14
CA GLY A 35 -6.44 29.89 19.65
C GLY A 35 -5.78 31.09 18.98
N SER A 36 -5.75 31.06 17.64
CA SER A 36 -5.59 32.18 16.68
C SER A 36 -4.36 33.09 16.75
N LEU A 37 -3.48 32.98 15.75
CA LEU A 37 -2.78 34.13 15.14
C LEU A 37 -2.70 33.88 13.63
N GLY A 38 -3.23 34.81 12.83
CA GLY A 38 -3.28 34.75 11.38
C GLY A 38 -1.91 34.99 10.74
N ALA A 39 -1.60 34.20 9.71
CA ALA A 39 -0.42 34.37 8.89
C ALA A 39 -0.75 35.25 7.67
N THR A 40 -0.16 36.43 7.64
CA THR A 40 -0.09 37.30 6.46
C THR A 40 0.93 36.71 5.48
N ALA A 41 0.52 36.45 4.25
CA ALA A 41 1.40 35.99 3.18
C ALA A 41 2.45 37.07 2.84
N VAL A 42 3.73 36.68 2.87
CA VAL A 42 4.82 37.42 2.22
C VAL A 42 5.44 36.47 1.20
N THR A 43 5.23 36.80 -0.08
CA THR A 43 5.95 36.26 -1.22
C THR A 43 7.44 36.60 -1.12
N VAL A 44 8.31 35.59 -1.12
CA VAL A 44 9.74 35.76 -1.41
C VAL A 44 10.13 34.73 -2.46
N GLY A 45 10.68 35.22 -3.57
CA GLY A 45 11.08 34.42 -4.72
C GLY A 45 12.30 33.54 -4.42
N PHE A 46 12.31 32.35 -5.03
CA PHE A 46 13.45 31.45 -5.03
C PHE A 46 14.58 32.01 -5.91
N ALA A 47 15.70 32.35 -5.27
CA ALA A 47 17.02 32.35 -5.88
C ALA A 47 17.87 31.38 -5.07
N GLY A 48 18.51 30.43 -5.75
CA GLY A 48 19.17 29.29 -5.15
C GLY A 48 20.29 29.64 -4.18
N CYS A 49 20.46 28.78 -3.18
CA CYS A 49 21.73 28.61 -2.49
C CYS A 49 21.79 27.20 -1.92
N GLN A 50 22.86 26.48 -2.26
CA GLN A 50 23.33 25.28 -1.56
C GLN A 50 23.38 25.54 -0.05
N ILE A 51 22.87 24.60 0.73
CA ILE A 51 23.17 24.50 2.16
C ILE A 51 23.85 23.16 2.37
N ASP A 52 25.18 23.21 2.42
CA ASP A 52 26.00 22.22 3.12
C ASP A 52 26.02 22.58 4.62
N GLY A 53 25.97 21.55 5.47
CA GLY A 53 26.65 21.55 6.76
C GLY A 53 25.79 21.79 8.01
N ASP A 54 25.58 20.70 8.74
CA ASP A 54 25.52 20.61 10.20
C ASP A 54 24.49 21.48 10.94
N LEU A 55 23.27 20.94 11.08
CA LEU A 55 22.35 21.41 12.12
C LEU A 55 21.39 20.33 12.64
N PHE A 56 21.90 19.13 12.91
CA PHE A 56 21.22 18.17 13.79
C PHE A 56 22.25 17.54 14.73
N GLY A 57 22.13 17.85 16.02
CA GLY A 57 22.85 17.13 17.05
C GLY A 57 22.37 15.69 17.07
N SER A 58 23.21 14.78 16.59
CA SER A 58 23.04 13.35 16.75
C SER A 58 23.16 13.01 18.24
N THR A 59 22.02 12.77 18.89
CA THR A 59 22.01 11.85 20.02
C THR A 59 22.11 10.46 19.43
N GLU A 60 23.34 10.01 19.18
CA GLU A 60 23.61 8.57 19.09
C GLU A 60 23.17 7.96 20.43
N SER A 61 21.99 7.36 20.43
CA SER A 61 21.66 6.33 21.41
C SER A 61 22.62 5.17 21.12
N GLU A 62 23.58 4.95 22.02
CA GLU A 62 24.44 3.77 21.95
C GLU A 62 23.58 2.50 21.87
N PRO A 63 23.88 1.54 20.97
CA PRO A 63 23.23 0.25 21.00
C PRO A 63 23.75 -0.51 22.23
N THR A 64 22.95 -0.56 23.28
CA THR A 64 23.20 -1.43 24.43
C THR A 64 22.69 -2.84 24.16
N ALA A 65 23.56 -3.70 23.63
CA ALA A 65 23.64 -5.12 23.93
C ALA A 65 25.02 -5.62 23.45
N ASP A 66 25.98 -5.70 24.37
CA ASP A 66 27.26 -6.37 24.11
C ASP A 66 26.97 -7.83 23.74
N ALA A 67 27.04 -8.15 22.44
CA ALA A 67 26.99 -9.51 21.94
C ALA A 67 28.15 -10.32 22.54
N PRO A 68 28.01 -11.65 22.70
CA PRO A 68 29.13 -12.51 23.07
C PRO A 68 30.25 -12.31 22.05
N THR A 69 31.32 -11.64 22.50
CA THR A 69 32.50 -11.38 21.69
C THR A 69 33.12 -12.70 21.25
N ASP A 70 33.84 -12.65 20.12
CA ASP A 70 34.55 -13.76 19.45
C ASP A 70 35.56 -14.54 20.36
N SER A 71 35.66 -14.15 21.63
CA SER A 71 36.49 -14.73 22.69
C SER A 71 35.85 -15.90 23.45
N ALA A 72 34.60 -16.28 23.18
CA ALA A 72 33.97 -17.43 23.86
C ALA A 72 34.44 -18.79 23.32
N SER A 73 35.66 -18.95 22.83
CA SER A 73 36.16 -20.27 22.42
C SER A 73 36.62 -21.02 23.69
N PRO A 74 35.88 -22.03 24.19
CA PRO A 74 36.31 -22.78 25.37
C PRO A 74 37.64 -23.49 25.09
N ASN A 75 38.46 -23.64 26.13
CA ASN A 75 39.70 -24.41 26.09
C ASN A 75 39.38 -25.91 26.00
N CYS A 76 38.96 -26.39 24.83
CA CYS A 76 38.76 -27.81 24.55
C CYS A 76 40.10 -28.49 24.23
N SER A 77 40.59 -29.32 25.15
CA SER A 77 41.81 -30.13 24.96
C SER A 77 41.52 -31.59 24.55
N SER A 78 40.27 -32.05 24.74
CA SER A 78 39.79 -33.38 24.35
C SER A 78 38.29 -33.35 24.09
N PHE A 79 37.80 -34.25 23.23
CA PHE A 79 36.39 -34.29 22.82
C PHE A 79 35.77 -35.66 23.07
N THR A 80 34.57 -35.66 23.64
CA THR A 80 33.71 -36.85 23.69
C THR A 80 33.00 -36.99 22.35
N THR A 81 33.31 -38.06 21.61
CA THR A 81 32.64 -38.31 20.32
C THR A 81 31.25 -38.88 20.57
N LEU A 82 30.23 -38.19 20.06
CA LEU A 82 28.84 -38.60 20.14
C LEU A 82 28.46 -39.49 18.95
N SER A 83 27.63 -40.47 19.22
CA SER A 83 27.09 -41.44 18.29
C SER A 83 25.56 -41.40 18.33
N GLN A 84 24.91 -42.17 17.45
CA GLN A 84 23.45 -42.17 17.31
C GLN A 84 22.69 -42.52 18.61
N SER A 85 23.26 -43.37 19.47
CA SER A 85 22.66 -43.73 20.76
C SER A 85 22.69 -42.60 21.77
N ASP A 86 23.56 -41.61 21.59
CA ASP A 86 23.83 -40.57 22.58
C ASP A 86 22.88 -39.36 22.44
N LEU A 87 22.01 -39.36 21.42
CA LEU A 87 21.10 -38.24 21.11
C LEU A 87 19.62 -38.54 21.40
N ASN A 88 19.25 -39.78 21.74
CA ASN A 88 17.85 -40.21 21.87
C ASN A 88 17.50 -40.62 23.30
N GLY A 89 16.21 -40.58 23.64
CA GLY A 89 15.68 -40.99 24.95
C GLY A 89 15.67 -39.86 25.98
N GLY A 90 15.70 -38.59 25.55
CA GLY A 90 15.64 -37.44 26.46
C GLY A 90 16.99 -37.11 27.11
N VAL A 91 18.07 -37.11 26.32
CA VAL A 91 19.44 -36.91 26.84
C VAL A 91 19.73 -35.43 27.09
N THR A 92 20.36 -35.15 28.24
CA THR A 92 20.93 -33.85 28.56
C THR A 92 22.46 -33.93 28.51
N LEU A 93 23.10 -33.09 27.69
CA LEU A 93 24.56 -32.93 27.66
C LEU A 93 24.95 -31.78 28.59
N GLU A 94 25.74 -32.10 29.61
CA GLU A 94 26.32 -31.12 30.52
C GLU A 94 27.50 -30.38 29.88
N LYS A 95 27.90 -29.24 30.46
CA LYS A 95 29.06 -28.43 30.05
C LYS A 95 30.29 -29.30 29.74
N GLY A 96 30.74 -29.25 28.50
CA GLY A 96 31.82 -30.10 28.00
C GLY A 96 32.09 -29.91 26.52
N CYS A 97 33.14 -30.58 26.02
CA CYS A 97 33.54 -30.54 24.61
C CYS A 97 33.16 -31.86 23.93
N TYR A 98 32.30 -31.79 22.93
CA TYR A 98 31.74 -32.93 22.20
C TYR A 98 32.06 -32.84 20.72
N ARG A 99 32.11 -34.00 20.06
CA ARG A 99 32.37 -34.11 18.62
C ARG A 99 31.31 -34.95 17.94
N ILE A 100 30.82 -34.49 16.79
CA ILE A 100 29.91 -35.24 15.92
C ILE A 100 30.55 -35.37 14.53
N ASP A 101 30.91 -36.59 14.12
CA ASP A 101 31.63 -36.82 12.85
C ASP A 101 30.72 -37.27 11.69
N SER A 102 29.40 -37.41 11.93
CA SER A 102 28.42 -37.80 10.91
C SER A 102 27.08 -37.11 11.14
N VAL A 103 26.12 -37.27 10.23
CA VAL A 103 24.74 -36.84 10.50
C VAL A 103 24.10 -37.75 11.53
N LEU A 104 23.72 -37.20 12.68
CA LEU A 104 22.99 -37.90 13.74
C LEU A 104 21.55 -37.42 13.80
N ALA A 105 20.64 -38.30 14.18
CA ALA A 105 19.22 -37.98 14.29
C ALA A 105 18.73 -37.96 15.74
N VAL A 106 17.91 -36.98 16.09
CA VAL A 106 17.07 -37.03 17.28
C VAL A 106 15.69 -37.49 16.82
N THR A 107 15.25 -38.64 17.30
CA THR A 107 14.01 -39.34 16.87
C THR A 107 13.06 -39.64 18.01
N ASP A 108 13.54 -39.61 19.24
CA ASP A 108 12.80 -39.92 20.46
C ASP A 108 13.37 -39.11 21.63
N GLY A 109 12.47 -38.43 22.35
CA GLY A 109 12.83 -37.49 23.43
C GLY A 109 13.56 -36.25 22.96
N THR A 110 13.77 -35.32 23.89
CA THR A 110 14.48 -34.05 23.63
C THR A 110 15.97 -34.20 23.90
N LEU A 111 16.81 -33.79 22.95
CA LEU A 111 18.24 -33.56 23.19
C LEU A 111 18.40 -32.15 23.77
N THR A 112 18.85 -32.05 25.02
CA THR A 112 19.10 -30.77 25.70
C THR A 112 20.60 -30.52 25.85
N LEU A 113 21.08 -29.35 25.43
CA LEU A 113 22.46 -28.91 25.61
C LEU A 113 22.52 -27.81 26.67
N GLU A 114 23.15 -28.10 27.81
CA GLU A 114 23.28 -27.14 28.92
C GLU A 114 24.28 -26.01 28.63
N ALA A 115 24.25 -24.97 29.46
CA ALA A 115 25.16 -23.83 29.36
C ALA A 115 26.64 -24.24 29.27
N GLY A 116 27.37 -23.64 28.31
CA GLY A 116 28.78 -23.90 28.07
C GLY A 116 29.09 -25.23 27.34
N VAL A 117 28.09 -25.95 26.84
CA VAL A 117 28.31 -27.06 25.89
C VAL A 117 28.96 -26.53 24.60
N TYR A 118 30.03 -27.20 24.17
CA TYR A 118 30.71 -26.95 22.92
C TYR A 118 30.70 -28.20 22.06
N VAL A 119 30.14 -28.11 20.85
CA VAL A 119 30.09 -29.22 19.89
C VAL A 119 30.83 -28.82 18.63
N GLU A 120 31.85 -29.60 18.27
CA GLU A 120 32.47 -29.52 16.95
C GLU A 120 31.94 -30.58 15.99
N PHE A 121 31.65 -30.16 14.77
CA PHE A 121 31.13 -31.01 13.71
C PHE A 121 32.21 -31.33 12.69
N GLY A 122 32.36 -32.61 12.39
CA GLY A 122 33.15 -33.08 11.25
C GLY A 122 32.59 -32.64 9.91
N GLN A 123 33.35 -32.82 8.85
CA GLN A 123 32.94 -32.45 7.50
C GLN A 123 31.61 -33.11 7.14
N ASP A 124 30.64 -32.31 6.67
CA ASP A 124 29.27 -32.76 6.32
C ASP A 124 28.48 -33.43 7.46
N ALA A 125 28.93 -33.34 8.72
CA ALA A 125 28.17 -33.79 9.88
C ALA A 125 27.03 -32.81 10.22
N GLY A 126 26.11 -33.21 11.10
CA GLY A 126 25.01 -32.34 11.54
C GLY A 126 23.97 -33.07 12.40
N ILE A 127 22.98 -32.33 12.86
CA ILE A 127 21.87 -32.86 13.67
C ILE A 127 20.56 -32.75 12.87
N HIS A 128 19.82 -33.86 12.78
CA HIS A 128 18.50 -33.92 12.17
C HIS A 128 17.46 -34.33 13.21
N VAL A 129 16.67 -33.37 13.68
CA VAL A 129 15.54 -33.60 14.58
C VAL A 129 14.36 -34.03 13.73
N LYS A 130 13.77 -35.19 14.02
CA LYS A 130 12.64 -35.74 13.27
C LYS A 130 11.78 -36.64 14.16
N SER A 131 10.64 -37.08 13.64
CA SER A 131 9.70 -37.92 14.40
C SER A 131 9.31 -37.25 15.72
N ASP A 132 9.39 -37.95 16.86
CA ASP A 132 9.01 -37.45 18.19
C ASP A 132 10.21 -36.83 18.94
N GLY A 133 11.32 -36.55 18.23
CA GLY A 133 12.49 -35.91 18.80
C GLY A 133 12.30 -34.42 19.06
N GLY A 134 13.04 -33.86 20.01
CA GLY A 134 13.14 -32.41 20.26
C GLY A 134 14.58 -31.94 20.36
N PHE A 135 14.82 -30.63 20.24
CA PHE A 135 16.18 -30.06 20.39
C PHE A 135 16.14 -28.77 21.19
N GLU A 136 16.81 -28.77 22.32
CA GLU A 136 16.87 -27.64 23.24
C GLU A 136 18.32 -27.25 23.55
N THR A 137 18.58 -25.96 23.64
CA THR A 137 19.81 -25.42 24.22
C THR A 137 19.46 -24.45 25.33
N ALA A 138 20.13 -24.59 26.47
CA ALA A 138 19.95 -23.78 27.67
C ALA A 138 21.21 -22.96 27.95
N GLY A 139 21.73 -22.29 26.92
CA GLY A 139 22.88 -21.40 27.04
C GLY A 139 22.57 -20.19 27.93
N THR A 140 23.63 -19.52 28.39
CA THR A 140 23.51 -18.18 28.99
C THR A 140 24.42 -17.20 28.25
N ALA A 141 24.20 -15.89 28.41
CA ALA A 141 25.06 -14.87 27.81
C ALA A 141 26.55 -15.03 28.18
N SER A 142 26.85 -15.50 29.40
CA SER A 142 28.23 -15.75 29.87
C SER A 142 28.78 -17.13 29.48
N ASP A 143 27.91 -18.13 29.33
CA ASP A 143 28.27 -19.50 28.97
C ASP A 143 27.32 -19.99 27.85
N PRO A 144 27.50 -19.51 26.61
CA PRO A 144 26.64 -19.89 25.50
C PRO A 144 26.85 -21.36 25.11
N VAL A 145 25.86 -21.95 24.44
CA VAL A 145 26.05 -23.21 23.72
C VAL A 145 26.69 -22.91 22.37
N ILE A 146 27.78 -23.59 22.02
CA ILE A 146 28.54 -23.33 20.78
C ILE A 146 28.52 -24.55 19.87
N LEU A 147 28.08 -24.34 18.64
CA LEU A 147 27.92 -25.35 17.60
C LEU A 147 28.72 -24.90 16.37
N THR A 148 29.85 -25.56 16.11
CA THR A 148 30.84 -25.08 15.14
C THR A 148 31.48 -26.20 14.33
N GLY A 149 32.09 -25.88 13.18
CA GLY A 149 32.84 -26.85 12.38
C GLY A 149 34.24 -27.11 12.94
N GLN A 150 34.76 -28.34 12.80
CA GLN A 150 36.17 -28.65 13.13
C GLN A 150 37.15 -27.76 12.34
N THR A 151 36.75 -27.34 11.13
CA THR A 151 37.43 -26.28 10.39
C THR A 151 36.50 -25.06 10.32
N ARG A 152 37.04 -23.90 10.71
CA ARG A 152 36.35 -22.61 10.69
C ARG A 152 36.29 -22.03 9.28
N THR A 153 35.54 -22.70 8.42
CA THR A 153 35.32 -22.29 7.03
C THR A 153 33.82 -22.37 6.75
N ARG A 154 33.25 -21.33 6.12
CA ARG A 154 31.82 -21.33 5.76
C ARG A 154 31.49 -22.64 5.02
N GLY A 155 30.42 -23.32 5.43
CA GLY A 155 29.99 -24.54 4.75
C GLY A 155 30.83 -25.78 5.06
N PHE A 156 31.45 -25.86 6.25
CA PHE A 156 32.23 -27.04 6.63
C PHE A 156 31.34 -28.23 7.02
N TRP A 157 30.27 -27.96 7.76
CA TRP A 157 29.30 -28.97 8.22
C TRP A 157 27.89 -28.62 7.76
N ARG A 158 26.93 -29.54 7.88
CA ARG A 158 25.59 -29.38 7.32
C ARG A 158 24.71 -28.40 8.08
N GLY A 159 24.97 -28.13 9.36
CA GLY A 159 24.06 -27.35 10.21
C GLY A 159 23.10 -28.23 11.00
N ILE A 160 22.01 -27.60 11.47
CA ILE A 160 20.91 -28.26 12.17
C ILE A 160 19.66 -28.24 11.30
N ARG A 161 18.92 -29.35 11.29
CA ARG A 161 17.60 -29.44 10.69
C ARG A 161 16.54 -29.84 11.71
N LEU A 162 15.52 -29.00 11.84
CA LEU A 162 14.31 -29.25 12.63
C LEU A 162 13.20 -29.73 11.69
N ASN A 163 12.70 -30.95 11.88
CA ASN A 163 11.72 -31.59 11.00
C ASN A 163 10.93 -32.68 11.76
N ASN A 164 10.45 -32.33 12.94
CA ASN A 164 9.83 -33.21 13.94
C ASN A 164 8.29 -33.08 14.00
N GLY A 165 7.65 -32.78 12.86
CA GLY A 165 6.20 -32.60 12.79
C GLY A 165 5.73 -31.29 13.44
N SER A 166 4.44 -30.95 13.28
CA SER A 166 3.89 -29.63 13.64
C SER A 166 3.93 -29.31 15.14
N THR A 167 4.01 -30.30 16.03
CA THR A 167 4.03 -30.10 17.48
C THR A 167 5.39 -30.31 18.11
N GLY A 168 6.40 -30.69 17.32
CA GLY A 168 7.75 -30.96 17.82
C GLY A 168 8.38 -29.68 18.39
N GLN A 169 8.85 -29.73 19.63
CA GLN A 169 9.39 -28.56 20.34
C GLN A 169 10.89 -28.42 20.11
N ASN A 170 11.32 -27.19 19.80
CA ASN A 170 12.71 -26.86 19.59
C ASN A 170 13.00 -25.44 20.14
N GLY A 171 13.81 -25.34 21.18
CA GLY A 171 14.13 -24.06 21.83
C GLY A 171 15.63 -23.80 21.84
N LEU A 172 16.08 -22.71 21.23
CA LEU A 172 17.49 -22.33 21.23
C LEU A 172 17.69 -21.07 22.06
N GLN A 173 18.34 -21.20 23.22
CA GLN A 173 18.68 -20.07 24.08
C GLN A 173 20.20 -19.82 24.08
N ASN A 174 20.61 -18.57 23.92
CA ASN A 174 22.01 -18.11 23.97
C ASN A 174 22.98 -19.07 23.25
N THR A 175 22.69 -19.33 21.98
CA THR A 175 23.39 -20.33 21.18
C THR A 175 24.14 -19.68 20.03
N ILE A 176 25.39 -20.07 19.83
CA ILE A 176 26.19 -19.66 18.68
C ILE A 176 26.27 -20.83 17.70
N LEU A 177 25.75 -20.63 16.48
CA LEU A 177 25.83 -21.60 15.38
C LEU A 177 26.65 -20.99 14.24
N GLU A 178 27.77 -21.63 13.92
CA GLU A 178 28.72 -21.09 12.95
C GLU A 178 29.38 -22.11 12.02
N TYR A 179 29.80 -21.63 10.84
CA TYR A 179 30.54 -22.40 9.82
C TYR A 179 29.77 -23.59 9.21
N ALA A 180 28.44 -23.57 9.28
CA ALA A 180 27.56 -24.57 8.65
C ALA A 180 27.24 -24.22 7.18
N GLY A 181 26.39 -25.01 6.53
CA GLY A 181 25.88 -24.77 5.17
C GLY A 181 26.40 -25.70 4.08
N ALA A 182 27.10 -26.80 4.42
CA ALA A 182 27.79 -27.68 3.47
C ALA A 182 26.86 -28.37 2.43
N SER A 183 26.50 -29.64 2.70
CA SER A 183 25.70 -30.48 1.81
C SER A 183 24.19 -30.35 2.00
N LYS A 184 23.42 -30.67 0.96
CA LYS A 184 21.95 -30.74 0.98
C LYS A 184 21.46 -31.79 2.00
N TRP A 185 20.37 -31.49 2.71
CA TRP A 185 19.70 -32.46 3.59
C TRP A 185 18.95 -33.58 2.82
N HIS A 186 18.57 -33.37 1.54
CA HIS A 186 17.93 -34.38 0.66
C HIS A 186 18.04 -34.07 -0.84
N GLY A 187 17.83 -35.09 -1.69
CA GLY A 187 17.95 -35.06 -3.16
C GLY A 187 16.70 -34.63 -3.95
N ALA A 188 16.93 -34.25 -5.21
CA ALA A 188 16.01 -33.72 -6.24
C ALA A 188 15.40 -32.31 -6.01
N TYR A 189 14.97 -31.94 -4.81
CA TYR A 189 14.43 -30.60 -4.54
C TYR A 189 15.45 -29.76 -3.73
N ALA A 190 15.90 -28.66 -4.34
CA ALA A 190 17.15 -27.96 -4.06
C ALA A 190 17.16 -27.13 -2.76
N ILE A 191 17.21 -27.77 -1.60
CA ILE A 191 17.42 -27.08 -0.32
C ILE A 191 18.82 -27.41 0.20
N ARG A 192 19.82 -26.60 -0.20
CA ARG A 192 21.09 -26.51 0.54
C ARG A 192 20.80 -26.09 1.98
N SER A 193 21.54 -26.61 2.94
CA SER A 193 21.37 -26.20 4.32
C SER A 193 21.77 -24.72 4.51
N GLY A 194 21.16 -24.07 5.49
CA GLY A 194 21.71 -22.87 6.10
C GLY A 194 22.47 -23.25 7.37
N GLY A 195 22.62 -22.29 8.29
CA GLY A 195 22.99 -22.58 9.68
C GLY A 195 21.93 -23.45 10.36
N LEU A 196 20.73 -22.90 10.48
CA LEU A 196 19.54 -23.55 11.00
C LEU A 196 18.48 -23.69 9.90
N LEU A 197 18.02 -24.92 9.65
CA LEU A 197 16.91 -25.23 8.75
C LEU A 197 15.69 -25.67 9.56
N VAL A 198 14.65 -24.83 9.58
CA VAL A 198 13.35 -25.15 10.19
C VAL A 198 12.42 -25.66 9.08
N SER A 199 12.12 -26.95 9.08
CA SER A 199 11.23 -27.58 8.10
C SER A 199 9.80 -27.78 8.63
N SER A 200 9.66 -28.04 9.93
CA SER A 200 8.38 -28.18 10.63
C SER A 200 8.63 -28.05 12.14
N GLY A 201 7.56 -27.91 12.92
CA GLY A 201 7.59 -27.89 14.38
C GLY A 201 7.59 -26.49 14.97
N VAL A 202 7.55 -26.42 16.29
CA VAL A 202 7.62 -25.18 17.07
C VAL A 202 9.09 -24.87 17.32
N ALA A 203 9.56 -23.74 16.81
CA ALA A 203 10.94 -23.29 16.91
C ALA A 203 11.00 -21.90 17.54
N SER A 204 11.64 -21.79 18.70
CA SER A 204 11.88 -20.51 19.39
C SER A 204 13.38 -20.25 19.49
N LEU A 205 13.82 -19.08 19.04
CA LEU A 205 15.19 -18.60 19.14
C LEU A 205 15.20 -17.35 20.02
N ASP A 206 16.03 -17.37 21.06
CA ASP A 206 16.24 -16.23 21.96
C ASP A 206 17.73 -16.09 22.31
N GLY A 207 18.33 -14.94 22.03
CA GLY A 207 19.77 -14.69 22.26
C GLY A 207 20.68 -15.48 21.31
N VAL A 208 20.19 -15.91 20.15
CA VAL A 208 20.93 -16.78 19.22
C VAL A 208 21.85 -15.96 18.33
N THR A 209 23.03 -16.48 18.00
CA THR A 209 23.92 -15.92 16.97
C THR A 209 24.11 -16.93 15.85
N LEU A 210 23.68 -16.57 14.64
CA LEU A 210 23.85 -17.36 13.42
C LEU A 210 24.89 -16.68 12.53
N ARG A 211 26.10 -17.23 12.43
CA ARG A 211 27.20 -16.54 11.72
C ARG A 211 28.11 -17.42 10.87
N HIS A 212 28.75 -16.81 9.87
CA HIS A 212 29.74 -17.50 9.02
C HIS A 212 29.20 -18.77 8.33
N ASN A 213 27.90 -18.84 8.01
CA ASN A 213 27.32 -19.99 7.33
C ASN A 213 27.35 -19.81 5.80
N ASP A 214 27.59 -20.90 5.05
CA ASP A 214 27.55 -20.94 3.58
C ASP A 214 26.11 -21.09 3.07
N ARG A 215 25.30 -20.05 3.30
CA ARG A 215 23.97 -19.72 2.75
C ARG A 215 23.26 -18.80 3.76
N ALA A 216 22.03 -19.10 4.13
CA ALA A 216 21.25 -18.34 5.11
C ALA A 216 21.65 -18.74 6.52
N GLY A 217 21.75 -17.79 7.45
CA GLY A 217 21.85 -18.11 8.88
C GLY A 217 20.62 -18.89 9.33
N LEU A 218 19.43 -18.32 9.09
CA LEU A 218 18.13 -18.94 9.34
C LEU A 218 17.42 -19.28 8.03
N ARG A 219 16.91 -20.51 7.91
CA ARG A 219 16.11 -20.93 6.76
C ARG A 219 14.84 -21.65 7.22
N ALA A 220 13.69 -21.04 6.97
CA ALA A 220 12.36 -21.59 7.26
C ALA A 220 11.44 -21.41 6.04
N PRO A 221 11.68 -22.14 4.94
CA PRO A 221 11.06 -21.84 3.65
C PRO A 221 9.66 -22.43 3.50
N TYR A 222 9.18 -23.20 4.48
CA TYR A 222 7.90 -23.89 4.46
C TYR A 222 6.93 -23.20 5.40
N GLU A 223 5.64 -23.40 5.15
CA GLU A 223 4.53 -22.89 5.96
C GLU A 223 4.24 -23.71 7.23
N ASP A 224 4.74 -24.94 7.33
CA ASP A 224 4.42 -25.87 8.41
C ASP A 224 4.95 -25.51 9.83
N PRO A 225 6.08 -24.79 10.00
CA PRO A 225 6.57 -24.43 11.33
C PRO A 225 5.73 -23.38 12.07
N ASP A 226 5.82 -23.38 13.39
CA ASP A 226 5.55 -22.20 14.23
C ASP A 226 6.91 -21.63 14.64
N LEU A 227 7.16 -20.36 14.34
CA LEU A 227 8.49 -19.76 14.44
C LEU A 227 8.43 -18.48 15.28
N THR A 228 9.30 -18.39 16.28
CA THR A 228 9.56 -17.16 17.04
C THR A 228 11.07 -16.90 17.05
N VAL A 229 11.47 -15.70 16.66
CA VAL A 229 12.87 -15.27 16.61
C VAL A 229 12.97 -13.93 17.31
N GLU A 230 13.61 -13.94 18.47
CA GLU A 230 13.81 -12.78 19.34
C GLU A 230 15.30 -12.68 19.70
N ASN A 231 15.77 -11.46 19.96
CA ASN A 231 17.13 -11.16 20.42
C ASN A 231 18.23 -11.89 19.61
N THR A 232 18.01 -12.12 18.31
CA THR A 232 18.86 -12.99 17.49
C THR A 232 19.73 -12.15 16.57
N ARG A 233 21.02 -12.47 16.53
CA ARG A 233 22.00 -11.86 15.64
C ARG A 233 22.31 -12.75 14.45
N ILE A 234 21.98 -12.30 13.24
CA ILE A 234 22.25 -13.00 11.98
C ILE A 234 23.32 -12.23 11.21
N ALA A 235 24.56 -12.73 11.22
CA ALA A 235 25.67 -11.94 10.70
C ALA A 235 26.75 -12.72 9.96
N ASN A 236 27.41 -12.09 8.99
CA ASN A 236 28.55 -12.68 8.27
C ASN A 236 28.24 -14.01 7.57
N ASN A 237 26.98 -14.25 7.19
CA ASN A 237 26.57 -15.37 6.36
C ASN A 237 26.53 -14.95 4.89
N ALA A 238 26.32 -15.89 3.96
CA ALA A 238 26.09 -15.53 2.56
C ALA A 238 24.72 -14.86 2.33
N LEU A 239 23.71 -15.22 3.12
CA LEU A 239 22.38 -14.61 3.18
C LEU A 239 21.97 -14.49 4.64
N SER A 240 21.13 -13.52 5.00
CA SER A 240 20.64 -13.40 6.38
C SER A 240 19.61 -14.48 6.72
N ALA A 241 18.33 -14.25 6.41
CA ALA A 241 17.24 -15.19 6.64
C ALA A 241 16.45 -15.44 5.36
N GLN A 242 15.94 -16.66 5.21
CA GLN A 242 14.97 -17.01 4.17
C GLN A 242 13.76 -17.66 4.84
N VAL A 243 12.61 -16.98 4.84
CA VAL A 243 11.41 -17.38 5.58
C VAL A 243 10.19 -17.42 4.66
N HIS A 244 9.25 -18.30 4.94
CA HIS A 244 7.94 -18.31 4.29
C HIS A 244 7.12 -17.08 4.72
N SER A 245 6.26 -16.55 3.84
CA SER A 245 5.45 -15.35 4.14
C SER A 245 4.63 -15.48 5.43
N ASP A 246 4.06 -16.67 5.67
CA ASP A 246 3.30 -17.01 6.88
C ASP A 246 4.12 -16.98 8.18
N LEU A 247 5.46 -16.97 8.09
CA LEU A 247 6.37 -17.00 9.24
C LEU A 247 7.02 -15.65 9.53
N VAL A 248 6.79 -14.64 8.69
CA VAL A 248 7.46 -13.32 8.81
C VAL A 248 7.08 -12.65 10.14
N SER A 249 5.83 -12.77 10.57
CA SER A 249 5.36 -12.24 11.87
C SER A 249 6.03 -12.88 13.09
N GLY A 250 6.73 -13.99 12.90
CA GLY A 250 7.56 -14.60 13.94
C GLY A 250 8.92 -13.93 14.15
N ILE A 251 9.31 -12.98 13.28
CA ILE A 251 10.58 -12.27 13.37
C ILE A 251 10.37 -10.95 14.14
N ALA A 252 10.87 -10.89 15.37
CA ALA A 252 10.76 -9.70 16.20
C ALA A 252 11.69 -8.56 15.74
N ALA A 253 11.35 -7.32 16.13
CA ALA A 253 12.13 -6.12 15.81
C ALA A 253 13.45 -5.99 16.58
N ASP A 254 13.63 -6.76 17.67
CA ASP A 254 14.85 -6.74 18.50
C ASP A 254 16.00 -7.60 17.91
N ASN A 255 15.77 -8.20 16.75
CA ASN A 255 16.80 -8.93 16.02
C ASN A 255 17.83 -7.99 15.37
N THR A 256 19.03 -8.49 15.12
CA THR A 256 20.08 -7.74 14.44
C THR A 256 20.55 -8.51 13.20
N VAL A 257 20.40 -7.92 12.02
CA VAL A 257 20.88 -8.47 10.75
C VAL A 257 21.98 -7.59 10.20
N GLU A 258 23.20 -8.12 10.08
CA GLU A 258 24.34 -7.29 9.66
C GLU A 258 25.49 -8.05 9.00
N ASN A 259 26.19 -7.39 8.09
CA ASN A 259 27.44 -7.88 7.48
C ASN A 259 27.28 -9.24 6.78
N ASN A 260 26.08 -9.64 6.37
CA ASN A 260 25.91 -10.78 5.48
C ASN A 260 26.30 -10.35 4.06
N ASP A 261 26.66 -11.28 3.18
CA ASP A 261 26.95 -10.93 1.79
C ASP A 261 25.71 -10.31 1.10
N THR A 262 24.52 -10.53 1.67
CA THR A 262 23.28 -9.80 1.37
C THR A 262 22.44 -9.68 2.65
N ASP A 263 22.30 -8.45 3.16
CA ASP A 263 21.51 -8.11 4.35
C ASP A 263 20.05 -7.82 3.97
N ARG A 264 19.18 -8.80 4.17
CA ARG A 264 17.71 -8.69 4.02
C ARG A 264 17.01 -9.93 4.58
N ILE A 265 15.73 -9.81 4.93
CA ILE A 265 14.88 -10.97 5.18
C ILE A 265 14.21 -11.38 3.87
N THR A 266 14.60 -12.52 3.31
CA THR A 266 14.02 -13.01 2.05
C THR A 266 12.72 -13.78 2.33
N ILE A 267 11.61 -13.28 1.81
CA ILE A 267 10.31 -13.95 1.80
C ILE A 267 10.27 -14.92 0.61
N THR A 268 10.12 -16.21 0.91
CA THR A 268 10.19 -17.29 -0.08
C THR A 268 9.04 -18.29 0.09
N GLY A 269 8.43 -18.73 -1.01
CA GLY A 269 7.54 -19.90 -1.02
C GLY A 269 8.31 -21.19 -1.30
N GLY A 270 8.71 -21.94 -0.26
CA GLY A 270 9.24 -23.30 -0.38
C GLY A 270 8.15 -24.35 -0.14
N GLY A 271 8.10 -25.39 -0.98
CA GLY A 271 7.14 -26.49 -0.83
C GLY A 271 6.21 -26.66 -2.02
N ARG A 272 5.08 -27.34 -1.79
CA ARG A 272 4.01 -27.52 -2.80
C ARG A 272 2.91 -26.44 -2.67
N GLY A 273 2.88 -25.71 -1.56
CA GLY A 273 1.92 -24.65 -1.27
C GLY A 273 2.25 -23.33 -1.96
N GLN A 274 1.28 -22.43 -1.96
CA GLN A 274 1.47 -21.03 -2.36
C GLN A 274 2.17 -20.27 -1.23
N ASN A 275 2.92 -19.21 -1.58
CA ASN A 275 3.54 -18.30 -0.63
C ASN A 275 2.48 -17.36 -0.03
N SER A 276 1.69 -17.90 0.90
CA SER A 276 0.51 -17.23 1.46
C SER A 276 0.66 -16.91 2.94
N VAL A 277 0.16 -15.75 3.37
CA VAL A 277 -0.06 -15.40 4.78
C VAL A 277 -1.43 -15.96 5.18
N ARG A 278 -1.46 -17.01 6.00
CA ARG A 278 -2.68 -17.73 6.40
C ARG A 278 -3.10 -17.44 7.83
N ASN A 279 -2.19 -16.91 8.63
CA ASN A 279 -2.47 -16.47 9.99
C ASN A 279 -2.33 -14.96 10.05
N SER A 280 -3.27 -14.29 10.73
CA SER A 280 -3.19 -12.85 10.88
C SER A 280 -1.95 -12.48 11.67
N GLY A 281 -1.27 -11.41 11.28
CA GLY A 281 -0.01 -11.03 11.92
C GLY A 281 0.46 -9.64 11.54
N THR A 282 1.56 -9.25 12.19
CA THR A 282 2.20 -7.96 12.00
C THR A 282 3.61 -8.17 11.45
N TRP A 283 4.00 -7.40 10.43
CA TRP A 283 5.38 -7.32 9.97
C TRP A 283 6.00 -6.06 10.55
N VAL A 284 7.12 -6.22 11.25
CA VAL A 284 7.84 -5.14 11.93
C VAL A 284 9.19 -4.90 11.27
N ASP A 285 9.82 -3.75 11.47
CA ASP A 285 11.16 -3.47 10.94
C ASP A 285 12.23 -4.29 11.69
N PRO A 286 12.94 -5.23 11.03
CA PRO A 286 14.05 -5.98 11.62
C PRO A 286 15.41 -5.28 11.43
N GLY A 287 15.43 -4.00 11.03
CA GLY A 287 16.60 -3.19 10.69
C GLY A 287 17.13 -3.40 9.27
N VAL A 288 16.43 -4.21 8.45
CA VAL A 288 16.76 -4.52 7.04
C VAL A 288 15.49 -4.76 6.23
N ASP A 289 15.56 -4.60 4.92
CA ASP A 289 14.42 -4.79 4.03
C ASP A 289 13.89 -6.24 4.01
N TYR A 290 12.58 -6.37 3.81
CA TYR A 290 11.98 -7.61 3.32
C TYR A 290 12.12 -7.72 1.81
N TYR A 291 12.42 -8.91 1.30
CA TYR A 291 12.53 -9.17 -0.14
C TYR A 291 11.67 -10.35 -0.58
N ALA A 292 10.62 -10.10 -1.34
CA ALA A 292 9.73 -11.12 -1.87
C ALA A 292 10.26 -11.70 -3.20
N GLU A 293 10.62 -12.99 -3.18
CA GLU A 293 11.04 -13.74 -4.38
C GLU A 293 9.86 -14.29 -5.20
N LYS A 294 8.66 -14.28 -4.62
CA LYS A 294 7.42 -14.82 -5.19
C LYS A 294 6.25 -14.01 -4.68
N ASP A 295 5.12 -14.09 -5.39
CA ASP A 295 3.87 -13.46 -4.98
C ASP A 295 3.53 -13.76 -3.53
N VAL A 296 3.06 -12.75 -2.81
CA VAL A 296 2.59 -12.87 -1.44
C VAL A 296 1.07 -12.83 -1.47
N LEU A 297 0.45 -13.97 -1.16
CA LEU A 297 -1.01 -14.10 -1.15
C LEU A 297 -1.53 -13.94 0.28
N LEU A 298 -2.32 -12.91 0.54
CA LEU A 298 -2.92 -12.69 1.85
C LEU A 298 -4.23 -13.48 1.93
N SER A 299 -4.26 -14.47 2.82
CA SER A 299 -5.44 -15.27 3.18
C SER A 299 -5.89 -15.04 4.62
N ALA A 300 -5.20 -14.16 5.34
CA ALA A 300 -5.55 -13.61 6.64
C ALA A 300 -5.07 -12.15 6.71
N ASP A 301 -5.51 -11.43 7.76
CA ASP A 301 -5.22 -10.01 7.91
C ASP A 301 -3.73 -9.75 8.12
N LEU A 302 -3.18 -8.73 7.46
CA LEU A 302 -1.78 -8.33 7.61
C LEU A 302 -1.68 -6.86 7.96
N THR A 303 -0.96 -6.55 9.03
CA THR A 303 -0.53 -5.19 9.37
C THR A 303 0.97 -5.05 9.11
N VAL A 304 1.39 -3.98 8.43
CA VAL A 304 2.81 -3.65 8.22
C VAL A 304 3.14 -2.37 8.98
N GLU A 305 4.08 -2.45 9.92
CA GLU A 305 4.45 -1.33 10.79
C GLU A 305 5.45 -0.39 10.13
N GLU A 306 5.58 0.81 10.71
CA GLU A 306 6.50 1.85 10.28
C GLU A 306 7.94 1.35 10.08
N ASN A 307 8.65 1.98 9.13
CA ASN A 307 10.04 1.72 8.74
C ASN A 307 10.24 0.38 8.03
N VAL A 308 9.16 -0.36 7.77
CA VAL A 308 9.22 -1.55 6.93
C VAL A 308 9.31 -1.18 5.45
N THR A 309 10.36 -1.70 4.79
CA THR A 309 10.44 -1.74 3.33
C THR A 309 10.22 -3.17 2.83
N VAL A 310 9.26 -3.36 1.92
CA VAL A 310 9.02 -4.60 1.19
C VAL A 310 9.40 -4.40 -0.26
N GLN A 311 10.48 -5.05 -0.67
CA GLN A 311 10.95 -5.07 -2.04
C GLN A 311 10.50 -6.35 -2.76
N CYS A 312 9.83 -6.22 -3.89
CA CYS A 312 9.38 -7.33 -4.72
C CYS A 312 10.34 -7.55 -5.91
N ALA A 313 10.56 -8.82 -6.26
CA ALA A 313 11.21 -9.17 -7.52
C ALA A 313 10.38 -8.72 -8.74
N GLU A 314 10.97 -8.81 -9.93
CA GLU A 314 10.24 -8.60 -11.19
C GLU A 314 9.06 -9.58 -11.27
N ASP A 315 7.92 -9.07 -11.76
CA ASP A 315 6.64 -9.78 -11.89
C ASP A 315 6.06 -10.33 -10.58
N VAL A 316 6.59 -9.95 -9.42
CA VAL A 316 6.08 -10.36 -8.11
C VAL A 316 5.15 -9.30 -7.54
N GLY A 317 4.00 -9.72 -7.02
CA GLY A 317 3.01 -8.85 -6.40
C GLY A 317 2.56 -9.26 -4.99
N ILE A 318 1.74 -8.42 -4.38
CA ILE A 318 1.03 -8.71 -3.12
C ILE A 318 -0.48 -8.70 -3.40
N GLU A 319 -1.16 -9.80 -3.11
CA GLU A 319 -2.59 -9.98 -3.37
C GLU A 319 -3.37 -10.09 -2.07
N ALA A 320 -4.37 -9.23 -1.89
CA ALA A 320 -5.34 -9.26 -0.80
C ALA A 320 -6.73 -9.57 -1.36
N ASP A 321 -7.31 -10.72 -1.00
CA ASP A 321 -8.67 -11.10 -1.40
C ASP A 321 -9.45 -11.56 -0.16
N GLY A 322 -10.52 -10.85 0.19
CA GLY A 322 -11.36 -11.14 1.36
C GLY A 322 -10.70 -10.91 2.72
N VAL A 323 -9.65 -10.10 2.79
CA VAL A 323 -8.83 -9.84 4.00
C VAL A 323 -8.53 -8.36 4.20
N THR A 324 -8.09 -7.99 5.40
CA THR A 324 -7.58 -6.65 5.70
C THR A 324 -6.07 -6.58 5.46
N PHE A 325 -5.62 -5.59 4.71
CA PHE A 325 -4.21 -5.25 4.54
C PHE A 325 -4.00 -3.80 4.99
N GLU A 326 -3.33 -3.65 6.12
CA GLU A 326 -3.15 -2.39 6.85
C GLU A 326 -1.67 -1.99 6.88
N THR A 327 -1.40 -0.69 6.88
CA THR A 327 -0.07 -0.14 7.12
C THR A 327 -0.12 0.95 8.18
N ASN A 328 0.73 0.85 9.20
CA ASN A 328 0.81 1.78 10.32
C ASN A 328 2.07 2.66 10.26
N GLY A 329 2.19 3.50 9.21
CA GLY A 329 3.28 4.46 9.12
C GLY A 329 3.04 5.70 9.99
N SER A 330 4.11 6.34 10.49
CA SER A 330 4.01 7.62 11.23
C SER A 330 5.02 8.67 10.72
N GLY A 331 4.67 9.39 9.64
CA GLY A 331 5.57 10.37 9.00
C GLY A 331 6.90 9.78 8.49
N GLY A 332 7.80 10.62 7.98
CA GLY A 332 9.09 10.15 7.43
C GLY A 332 8.94 9.31 6.16
N ASP A 333 9.66 8.19 6.09
CA ASP A 333 9.58 7.23 4.98
C ASP A 333 8.40 6.24 5.12
N GLY A 334 7.83 6.11 6.32
CA GLY A 334 6.63 5.31 6.59
C GLY A 334 6.80 3.83 6.25
N VAL A 335 5.84 3.25 5.54
CA VAL A 335 5.93 1.90 4.95
C VAL A 335 6.21 2.02 3.46
N ILE A 336 7.15 1.24 2.92
CA ILE A 336 7.52 1.28 1.50
C ILE A 336 7.26 -0.06 0.82
N PHE A 337 6.48 -0.06 -0.26
CA PHE A 337 6.38 -1.16 -1.22
C PHE A 337 7.02 -0.75 -2.54
N THR A 338 8.02 -1.51 -3.00
CA THR A 338 8.79 -1.17 -4.20
C THR A 338 9.32 -2.40 -4.94
N GLY A 339 9.86 -2.19 -6.14
CA GLY A 339 10.54 -3.22 -6.92
C GLY A 339 12.07 -3.21 -6.73
N THR A 340 12.75 -4.16 -7.36
CA THR A 340 14.24 -4.20 -7.42
C THR A 340 14.87 -3.11 -8.29
N ARG A 341 14.06 -2.39 -9.07
CA ARG A 341 14.47 -1.33 -9.98
C ARG A 341 13.67 -0.07 -9.68
N ASP A 342 14.31 1.08 -9.76
CA ASP A 342 13.65 2.39 -9.61
C ASP A 342 13.05 2.89 -10.94
N SER A 343 12.23 2.05 -11.57
CA SER A 343 11.63 2.34 -12.87
C SER A 343 10.21 1.80 -12.92
N PRO A 344 9.26 2.45 -13.62
CA PRO A 344 7.91 1.94 -13.80
C PRO A 344 7.86 0.47 -14.21
N GLY A 345 6.97 -0.28 -13.57
CA GLY A 345 6.80 -1.71 -13.80
C GLY A 345 7.99 -2.56 -13.36
N ALA A 346 8.65 -2.21 -12.25
CA ALA A 346 9.72 -3.02 -11.66
C ALA A 346 9.22 -4.27 -10.91
N TRP A 347 7.93 -4.28 -10.55
CA TRP A 347 7.22 -5.37 -9.88
C TRP A 347 5.73 -5.28 -10.23
N GLN A 348 4.93 -6.28 -9.87
CA GLN A 348 3.53 -6.37 -10.31
C GLN A 348 2.64 -5.31 -9.64
N GLY A 349 2.91 -4.94 -8.39
CA GLY A 349 2.12 -3.99 -7.59
C GLY A 349 1.37 -4.67 -6.44
N ILE A 350 0.32 -4.02 -5.94
CA ILE A 350 -0.62 -4.55 -4.95
C ILE A 350 -1.99 -4.75 -5.60
N PHE A 351 -2.64 -5.87 -5.32
CA PHE A 351 -3.98 -6.18 -5.76
C PHE A 351 -4.96 -6.30 -4.58
N ALA A 352 -6.13 -5.68 -4.71
CA ALA A 352 -7.27 -5.87 -3.82
C ALA A 352 -8.45 -6.47 -4.58
N GLY A 353 -8.76 -7.72 -4.23
CA GLY A 353 -9.85 -8.55 -4.72
C GLY A 353 -11.17 -8.36 -3.97
N ASN A 354 -12.08 -9.32 -4.08
CA ASN A 354 -13.42 -9.26 -3.50
C ASN A 354 -13.37 -9.21 -1.97
N GLY A 355 -14.11 -8.29 -1.34
CA GLY A 355 -14.19 -8.19 0.12
C GLY A 355 -12.89 -7.76 0.80
N ALA A 356 -11.87 -7.33 0.04
CA ALA A 356 -10.64 -6.84 0.61
C ALA A 356 -10.84 -5.48 1.29
N THR A 357 -10.09 -5.23 2.36
CA THR A 357 -9.96 -3.91 2.99
C THR A 357 -8.52 -3.47 2.92
N LEU A 358 -8.22 -2.38 2.20
CA LEU A 358 -6.93 -1.70 2.26
C LEU A 358 -7.03 -0.51 3.21
N ASP A 359 -6.16 -0.42 4.21
CA ASP A 359 -6.06 0.74 5.11
C ASP A 359 -4.62 1.22 5.18
N PHE A 360 -4.25 2.13 4.27
CA PHE A 360 -2.88 2.56 4.08
C PHE A 360 -2.65 3.96 4.66
N VAL A 361 -1.89 4.03 5.76
CA VAL A 361 -1.47 5.29 6.40
C VAL A 361 0.03 5.48 6.25
N HIS A 362 0.44 6.64 5.73
CA HIS A 362 1.85 7.00 5.50
C HIS A 362 2.62 5.94 4.69
N THR A 363 2.02 5.51 3.57
CA THR A 363 2.57 4.42 2.74
C THR A 363 3.04 4.90 1.39
N ARG A 364 4.18 4.37 0.95
CA ARG A 364 4.78 4.63 -0.36
C ARG A 364 4.63 3.40 -1.24
N VAL A 365 3.99 3.56 -2.40
CA VAL A 365 3.88 2.53 -3.43
C VAL A 365 4.61 3.01 -4.66
N GLU A 366 5.77 2.39 -4.92
CA GLU A 366 6.75 2.89 -5.88
C GLU A 366 7.03 1.87 -6.99
N SER A 367 7.14 2.33 -8.24
CA SER A 367 7.65 1.50 -9.36
C SER A 367 6.82 0.23 -9.67
N GLY A 368 5.55 0.16 -9.26
CA GLY A 368 4.66 -0.99 -9.49
C GLY A 368 3.98 -1.00 -10.85
N GLY A 369 3.09 -1.98 -11.07
CA GLY A 369 2.23 -2.10 -12.25
C GLY A 369 2.83 -2.84 -13.45
N GLY A 370 3.92 -3.60 -13.27
CA GLY A 370 4.69 -4.21 -14.35
C GLY A 370 3.96 -5.31 -15.12
N GLU A 371 3.08 -6.06 -14.45
CA GLU A 371 2.31 -7.15 -15.05
C GLU A 371 0.82 -7.04 -14.67
N PRO A 372 -0.10 -7.45 -15.55
CA PRO A 372 -1.53 -7.43 -15.27
C PRO A 372 -1.91 -8.53 -14.27
N TRP A 373 -2.80 -8.19 -13.34
CA TRP A 373 -3.40 -9.11 -12.35
C TRP A 373 -4.44 -10.05 -12.96
N THR A 374 -5.03 -9.65 -14.08
CA THR A 374 -6.05 -10.44 -14.78
C THR A 374 -5.69 -10.62 -16.26
N GLY A 375 -6.52 -11.33 -17.02
CA GLY A 375 -6.35 -11.44 -18.46
C GLY A 375 -6.52 -10.13 -19.25
N ALA A 376 -6.94 -9.03 -18.60
CA ALA A 376 -7.02 -7.71 -19.21
C ALA A 376 -5.66 -7.01 -19.15
N THR A 377 -5.19 -6.50 -20.29
CA THR A 377 -3.85 -5.89 -20.42
C THR A 377 -3.66 -4.63 -19.61
N ASP A 378 -4.75 -3.98 -19.20
CA ASP A 378 -4.73 -2.78 -18.38
C ASP A 378 -4.95 -3.07 -16.89
N ALA A 379 -5.11 -4.34 -16.46
CA ALA A 379 -5.36 -4.70 -15.07
C ALA A 379 -4.09 -4.60 -14.19
N SER A 380 -3.40 -3.47 -14.22
CA SER A 380 -2.24 -3.17 -13.39
C SER A 380 -2.18 -1.71 -12.96
N GLY A 381 -1.38 -1.46 -11.92
CA GLY A 381 -1.12 -0.17 -11.30
C GLY A 381 -0.19 -0.39 -10.10
N GLY A 382 0.24 0.69 -9.45
CA GLY A 382 0.91 0.57 -8.15
C GLY A 382 0.02 -0.17 -7.16
N VAL A 383 -1.23 0.28 -7.07
CA VAL A 383 -2.33 -0.43 -6.42
C VAL A 383 -3.47 -0.63 -7.41
N PHE A 384 -3.94 -1.86 -7.57
CA PHE A 384 -5.06 -2.21 -8.43
C PHE A 384 -6.21 -2.81 -7.60
N VAL A 385 -7.37 -2.15 -7.66
CA VAL A 385 -8.59 -2.55 -6.95
C VAL A 385 -9.61 -3.05 -7.96
N GLN A 386 -9.98 -4.33 -7.83
CA GLN A 386 -11.04 -4.95 -8.61
C GLN A 386 -11.71 -6.06 -7.80
N GLY A 387 -13.02 -5.94 -7.64
CA GLY A 387 -13.84 -6.89 -6.90
C GLY A 387 -15.12 -6.24 -6.37
N ASP A 388 -16.00 -7.06 -5.82
CA ASP A 388 -17.17 -6.61 -5.07
C ASP A 388 -16.80 -6.35 -3.60
N ASP A 389 -17.53 -5.44 -2.94
CA ASP A 389 -17.42 -5.15 -1.50
C ASP A 389 -15.99 -4.78 -1.01
N VAL A 390 -15.22 -4.04 -1.83
CA VAL A 390 -13.88 -3.57 -1.46
C VAL A 390 -13.94 -2.23 -0.73
N THR A 391 -13.21 -2.10 0.37
CA THR A 391 -12.92 -0.81 1.03
C THR A 391 -11.45 -0.48 0.83
N ALA A 392 -11.14 0.76 0.44
CA ALA A 392 -9.76 1.21 0.25
C ALA A 392 -9.56 2.63 0.78
N THR A 393 -8.76 2.75 1.83
CA THR A 393 -8.37 4.02 2.45
C THR A 393 -6.89 4.27 2.22
N PHE A 394 -6.56 5.47 1.75
CA PHE A 394 -5.20 5.95 1.57
C PHE A 394 -5.06 7.31 2.26
N ASP A 395 -4.26 7.37 3.31
CA ASP A 395 -4.03 8.58 4.10
C ASP A 395 -2.53 8.91 4.11
N HIS A 396 -2.17 10.12 3.69
CA HIS A 396 -0.78 10.59 3.61
C HIS A 396 0.15 9.67 2.79
N CYS A 397 -0.37 9.03 1.75
CA CYS A 397 0.39 8.09 0.92
C CYS A 397 1.14 8.78 -0.22
N ILE A 398 2.20 8.15 -0.71
CA ILE A 398 2.94 8.56 -1.91
C ILE A 398 2.87 7.43 -2.94
N CYS A 399 2.24 7.69 -4.08
CA CYS A 399 2.28 6.77 -5.22
C CYS A 399 3.17 7.37 -6.29
N ASN A 400 4.33 6.75 -6.55
CA ASN A 400 5.28 7.28 -7.53
C ASN A 400 5.83 6.26 -8.53
N ARG A 401 6.19 6.73 -9.72
CA ARG A 401 6.83 5.93 -10.77
C ARG A 401 6.06 4.66 -11.13
N ASN A 402 4.74 4.59 -10.95
CA ASN A 402 3.97 3.38 -11.26
C ASN A 402 3.59 3.33 -12.75
N GLU A 403 3.66 2.13 -13.33
CA GLU A 403 3.13 1.85 -14.66
C GLU A 403 1.59 1.92 -14.62
N ASN A 404 0.97 2.40 -15.69
CA ASN A 404 -0.48 2.68 -15.81
C ASN A 404 -1.06 3.71 -14.85
N ALA A 405 -1.13 3.44 -13.54
CA ALA A 405 -1.65 4.37 -12.55
C ALA A 405 -1.01 4.19 -11.16
N GLY A 406 -0.99 5.26 -10.36
CA GLY A 406 -0.64 5.15 -8.94
C GLY A 406 -1.64 4.25 -8.20
N ILE A 407 -2.92 4.66 -8.22
CA ILE A 407 -4.05 3.84 -7.75
C ILE A 407 -5.05 3.68 -8.90
N LYS A 408 -5.41 2.43 -9.20
CA LYS A 408 -6.43 2.06 -10.18
C LYS A 408 -7.61 1.38 -9.49
N VAL A 409 -8.82 1.89 -9.68
CA VAL A 409 -10.07 1.33 -9.15
C VAL A 409 -11.05 1.07 -10.28
N ASP A 410 -11.20 -0.20 -10.67
CA ASP A 410 -12.09 -0.59 -11.77
C ASP A 410 -13.52 -0.88 -11.29
N SER A 411 -13.71 -1.17 -10.01
CA SER A 411 -15.00 -1.46 -9.41
C SER A 411 -15.76 -0.20 -9.02
N GLY A 412 -16.97 -0.03 -9.56
CA GLY A 412 -17.84 1.11 -9.23
C GLY A 412 -18.52 1.05 -7.87
N GLY A 413 -18.37 -0.05 -7.13
CA GLY A 413 -18.93 -0.25 -5.79
C GLY A 413 -17.88 -0.22 -4.66
N THR A 414 -16.63 0.13 -4.97
CA THR A 414 -15.58 0.28 -3.95
C THR A 414 -15.87 1.48 -3.06
N ASP A 415 -15.76 1.30 -1.74
CA ASP A 415 -15.72 2.40 -0.76
C ASP A 415 -14.30 2.97 -0.72
N LEU A 416 -14.07 4.04 -1.48
CA LEU A 416 -12.76 4.66 -1.66
C LEU A 416 -12.64 5.92 -0.81
N THR A 417 -11.55 6.05 -0.06
CA THR A 417 -11.13 7.30 0.60
C THR A 417 -9.66 7.59 0.30
N VAL A 418 -9.35 8.76 -0.24
CA VAL A 418 -7.97 9.22 -0.49
C VAL A 418 -7.78 10.60 0.12
N THR A 419 -6.87 10.75 1.08
CA THR A 419 -6.59 11.99 1.83
C THR A 419 -5.10 12.28 1.89
N GLU A 420 -4.74 13.55 1.71
CA GLU A 420 -3.37 14.07 1.80
C GLU A 420 -2.30 13.28 1.03
N CYS A 421 -2.66 12.67 -0.12
CA CYS A 421 -1.74 11.83 -0.89
C CYS A 421 -0.98 12.61 -1.97
N VAL A 422 0.18 12.07 -2.37
CA VAL A 422 1.06 12.62 -3.42
C VAL A 422 1.18 11.64 -4.59
N PHE A 423 0.88 12.10 -5.79
CA PHE A 423 0.98 11.32 -7.03
C PHE A 423 1.99 11.94 -7.99
N SER A 424 3.08 11.24 -8.30
CA SER A 424 4.14 11.77 -9.17
C SER A 424 4.74 10.69 -10.08
N ASP A 425 5.12 11.08 -11.31
CA ASP A 425 5.79 10.20 -12.28
C ASP A 425 5.05 8.88 -12.60
N ASN A 426 3.74 8.82 -12.35
CA ASN A 426 2.87 7.73 -12.79
C ASN A 426 2.34 8.03 -14.19
N THR A 427 1.98 7.01 -14.97
CA THR A 427 1.33 7.23 -16.29
C THR A 427 0.02 8.03 -16.13
N ALA A 428 -0.87 7.59 -15.24
CA ALA A 428 -1.95 8.40 -14.67
C ALA A 428 -1.73 8.53 -13.16
N ALA A 429 -2.08 9.66 -12.55
CA ALA A 429 -2.03 9.76 -11.09
C ALA A 429 -2.99 8.75 -10.44
N LEU A 430 -4.22 8.75 -10.96
CA LEU A 430 -5.31 7.88 -10.57
C LEU A 430 -6.01 7.37 -11.85
N GLN A 431 -6.51 6.14 -11.83
CA GLN A 431 -7.47 5.66 -12.82
C GLN A 431 -8.70 5.11 -12.12
N LEU A 432 -9.85 5.75 -12.30
CA LEU A 432 -11.03 5.52 -11.47
C LEU A 432 -12.27 5.21 -12.30
N HIS A 433 -13.10 4.30 -11.78
CA HIS A 433 -14.51 4.22 -12.13
C HIS A 433 -15.24 5.52 -11.73
N ALA A 434 -16.20 5.98 -12.54
CA ALA A 434 -16.88 7.27 -12.33
C ALA A 434 -17.57 7.42 -10.95
N ASN A 435 -18.09 6.31 -10.40
CA ASN A 435 -18.75 6.29 -9.08
C ASN A 435 -17.85 6.54 -7.88
N VAL A 436 -16.52 6.36 -8.00
CA VAL A 436 -15.61 6.43 -6.84
C VAL A 436 -14.78 7.71 -6.82
N VAL A 437 -14.98 8.60 -7.78
CA VAL A 437 -14.18 9.84 -7.94
C VAL A 437 -14.36 10.78 -6.75
N ASP A 438 -15.55 10.80 -6.15
CA ASP A 438 -15.86 11.62 -4.97
C ASP A 438 -15.25 11.10 -3.66
N GLY A 439 -14.67 9.90 -3.68
CA GLY A 439 -13.82 9.37 -2.62
C GLY A 439 -12.43 10.02 -2.54
N VAL A 440 -12.04 10.81 -3.55
CA VAL A 440 -10.75 11.52 -3.57
C VAL A 440 -10.92 12.89 -2.92
N GLY A 441 -10.33 13.09 -1.74
CA GLY A 441 -10.36 14.38 -1.04
C GLY A 441 -9.70 15.51 -1.84
N ALA A 442 -10.06 16.76 -1.57
CA ALA A 442 -9.56 17.94 -2.30
C ALA A 442 -8.07 18.27 -2.01
N ASP A 443 -7.49 17.61 -1.03
CA ASP A 443 -6.18 17.79 -0.39
C ASP A 443 -5.07 16.93 -1.02
N GLN A 444 -5.15 16.65 -2.33
CA GLN A 444 -4.12 15.90 -3.04
C GLN A 444 -3.03 16.78 -3.62
N THR A 445 -1.83 16.23 -3.73
CA THR A 445 -0.72 16.83 -4.48
C THR A 445 -0.42 16.02 -5.74
N PHE A 446 -0.42 16.67 -6.88
CA PHE A 446 -0.11 16.06 -8.17
C PHE A 446 1.19 16.59 -8.76
N GLY A 447 2.05 15.68 -9.23
CA GLY A 447 3.25 15.99 -10.00
C GLY A 447 2.96 16.59 -11.37
N SER A 448 4.01 17.09 -12.03
CA SER A 448 3.88 17.71 -13.35
C SER A 448 3.38 16.72 -14.40
N GLY A 449 2.40 17.12 -15.21
CA GLY A 449 1.85 16.28 -16.29
C GLY A 449 0.84 15.23 -15.82
N SER A 450 0.57 15.14 -14.51
CA SER A 450 -0.43 14.24 -13.95
C SER A 450 -1.84 14.55 -14.45
N TYR A 451 -2.68 13.51 -14.44
CA TYR A 451 -4.11 13.58 -14.71
C TYR A 451 -4.83 12.45 -13.97
N ILE A 452 -6.14 12.61 -13.76
CA ILE A 452 -7.02 11.57 -13.24
C ILE A 452 -7.75 10.93 -14.42
N ALA A 453 -7.45 9.67 -14.74
CA ALA A 453 -8.16 8.95 -15.77
C ALA A 453 -9.52 8.48 -15.26
N ILE A 454 -10.59 8.78 -16.00
CA ILE A 454 -11.93 8.28 -15.71
C ILE A 454 -12.26 7.18 -16.72
N GLN A 455 -11.90 5.95 -16.35
CA GLN A 455 -12.03 4.77 -17.20
C GLN A 455 -12.04 3.49 -16.36
N SER A 456 -13.07 2.68 -16.56
CA SER A 456 -13.13 1.27 -16.17
C SER A 456 -13.75 0.49 -17.36
N GLY A 457 -12.96 -0.40 -17.97
CA GLY A 457 -13.37 -1.13 -19.16
C GLY A 457 -13.76 -0.24 -20.36
N PRO A 458 -14.70 -0.68 -21.23
CA PRO A 458 -15.07 0.04 -22.46
C PRO A 458 -15.98 1.26 -22.25
N GLN A 459 -16.63 1.37 -21.08
CA GLN A 459 -17.50 2.49 -20.73
C GLN A 459 -17.73 2.51 -19.21
N THR A 460 -17.39 3.63 -18.54
CA THR A 460 -17.73 3.83 -17.12
C THR A 460 -19.03 4.62 -17.01
N ARG A 461 -19.92 4.22 -16.10
CA ARG A 461 -21.23 4.86 -15.89
C ARG A 461 -21.27 5.46 -14.49
N LEU A 462 -21.75 6.68 -14.38
CA LEU A 462 -22.06 7.27 -13.07
C LEU A 462 -23.49 6.90 -12.69
N THR A 463 -23.64 5.98 -11.73
CA THR A 463 -24.93 5.51 -11.20
C THR A 463 -25.26 6.06 -9.82
N ASP A 464 -24.26 6.60 -9.13
CA ASP A 464 -24.40 7.19 -7.81
C ASP A 464 -24.10 8.69 -7.86
N ALA A 465 -24.68 9.45 -6.92
CA ALA A 465 -24.45 10.89 -6.90
C ALA A 465 -23.00 11.16 -6.48
N ALA A 466 -22.28 11.96 -7.26
CA ALA A 466 -20.87 12.22 -7.02
C ALA A 466 -20.55 13.72 -7.20
N THR A 467 -19.51 14.16 -6.48
CA THR A 467 -18.92 15.49 -6.62
C THR A 467 -17.48 15.35 -7.14
N TRP A 468 -17.18 16.01 -8.26
CA TRP A 468 -15.83 16.04 -8.83
C TRP A 468 -15.18 17.38 -8.48
N HIS A 469 -14.12 17.31 -7.67
CA HIS A 469 -13.40 18.47 -7.17
C HIS A 469 -12.62 19.23 -8.26
N GLY A 470 -12.39 20.52 -8.03
CA GLY A 470 -11.59 21.37 -8.90
C GLY A 470 -10.09 21.24 -8.68
N PHE A 471 -9.51 20.08 -9.03
CA PHE A 471 -8.06 19.87 -8.95
C PHE A 471 -7.28 20.70 -9.98
N ASP A 472 -5.99 20.94 -9.69
CA ASP A 472 -5.04 21.59 -10.61
C ASP A 472 -4.61 20.68 -11.79
N VAL A 473 -5.12 19.45 -11.84
CA VAL A 473 -4.90 18.48 -12.93
C VAL A 473 -6.23 18.11 -13.58
N PRO A 474 -6.24 17.74 -14.88
CA PRO A 474 -7.47 17.41 -15.57
C PRO A 474 -7.99 16.01 -15.19
N TYR A 475 -9.32 15.87 -15.22
CA TYR A 475 -9.97 14.58 -15.42
C TYR A 475 -9.92 14.24 -16.90
N ARG A 476 -9.45 13.04 -17.25
CA ARG A 476 -9.32 12.58 -18.63
C ARG A 476 -10.25 11.43 -18.93
N LEU A 477 -11.15 11.63 -19.88
CA LEU A 477 -12.10 10.63 -20.36
C LEU A 477 -11.60 10.00 -21.66
N SER A 478 -11.39 8.68 -21.64
CA SER A 478 -11.05 7.87 -22.82
C SER A 478 -12.27 7.14 -23.40
N GLY A 479 -13.38 7.07 -22.64
CA GLY A 479 -14.64 6.45 -23.04
C GLY A 479 -15.82 7.37 -22.78
N ASN A 480 -16.97 7.01 -23.33
CA ASN A 480 -18.22 7.73 -23.06
C ASN A 480 -18.55 7.71 -21.57
N LEU A 481 -19.11 8.81 -21.07
CA LEU A 481 -19.59 8.94 -19.69
C LEU A 481 -21.11 9.14 -19.67
N PRO A 482 -21.88 8.06 -19.48
CA PRO A 482 -23.29 8.15 -19.13
C PRO A 482 -23.43 8.57 -17.67
N VAL A 483 -24.16 9.66 -17.45
CA VAL A 483 -24.47 10.24 -16.15
C VAL A 483 -25.91 9.89 -15.81
N ASP A 484 -26.12 8.80 -15.08
CA ASP A 484 -27.45 8.30 -14.69
C ASP A 484 -27.90 8.85 -13.32
N ALA A 485 -26.97 9.41 -12.54
CA ALA A 485 -27.19 10.09 -11.26
C ALA A 485 -26.72 11.56 -11.28
N ALA A 486 -26.79 12.24 -10.14
CA ALA A 486 -26.39 13.64 -10.03
C ALA A 486 -24.86 13.77 -10.00
N LEU A 487 -24.29 14.39 -11.03
CA LEU A 487 -22.89 14.81 -11.07
C LEU A 487 -22.79 16.30 -10.75
N THR A 488 -22.08 16.65 -9.68
CA THR A 488 -21.67 18.02 -9.40
C THR A 488 -20.20 18.19 -9.78
N VAL A 489 -19.89 19.20 -10.60
CA VAL A 489 -18.51 19.55 -10.96
C VAL A 489 -18.17 20.86 -10.28
N GLU A 490 -17.15 20.85 -9.43
CA GLU A 490 -16.75 22.02 -8.66
C GLU A 490 -15.96 23.04 -9.51
N PRO A 491 -16.01 24.33 -9.14
CA PRO A 491 -15.25 25.38 -9.83
C PRO A 491 -13.76 25.07 -9.96
N GLY A 492 -13.17 25.41 -11.10
CA GLY A 492 -11.76 25.14 -11.40
C GLY A 492 -11.48 23.79 -12.06
N ALA A 493 -12.42 22.84 -11.99
CA ALA A 493 -12.24 21.54 -12.63
C ALA A 493 -12.06 21.64 -14.15
N THR A 494 -11.15 20.82 -14.69
CA THR A 494 -10.96 20.63 -16.12
C THR A 494 -11.26 19.19 -16.49
N ILE A 495 -12.18 18.99 -17.44
CA ILE A 495 -12.53 17.70 -18.01
C ILE A 495 -12.06 17.68 -19.46
N GLU A 496 -11.08 16.83 -19.75
CA GLU A 496 -10.56 16.59 -21.09
C GLU A 496 -11.12 15.27 -21.64
N SER A 497 -11.50 15.28 -22.91
CA SER A 497 -12.06 14.10 -23.58
C SER A 497 -11.22 13.71 -24.79
N HIS A 498 -11.00 12.40 -24.95
CA HIS A 498 -10.44 11.83 -26.17
C HIS A 498 -11.46 11.86 -27.32
N GLN A 499 -10.99 11.43 -28.49
CA GLN A 499 -11.81 11.32 -29.68
C GLN A 499 -13.06 10.47 -29.44
N ASP A 500 -14.17 10.83 -30.09
CA ASP A 500 -15.43 10.09 -30.08
C ASP A 500 -16.12 9.97 -28.68
N VAL A 501 -15.58 10.65 -27.66
CA VAL A 501 -16.15 10.66 -26.30
C VAL A 501 -17.32 11.62 -26.20
N THR A 502 -18.40 11.13 -25.59
CA THR A 502 -19.62 11.87 -25.27
C THR A 502 -19.87 11.81 -23.77
N ILE A 503 -20.13 12.97 -23.16
CA ILE A 503 -20.66 13.06 -21.79
C ILE A 503 -22.16 13.26 -21.92
N PHE A 504 -22.98 12.39 -21.34
CA PHE A 504 -24.42 12.50 -21.52
C PHE A 504 -25.24 12.03 -20.34
N THR A 505 -26.34 12.73 -20.05
CA THR A 505 -27.28 12.24 -19.03
C THR A 505 -28.03 11.01 -19.53
N GLY A 506 -28.26 10.01 -18.69
CA GLY A 506 -28.84 8.73 -19.09
C GLY A 506 -30.30 8.84 -19.52
N LYS A 507 -30.69 8.14 -20.60
CA LYS A 507 -32.11 8.07 -21.02
C LYS A 507 -32.95 7.38 -19.96
N GLY A 508 -34.05 8.02 -19.54
CA GLY A 508 -34.99 7.43 -18.57
C GLY A 508 -34.46 7.40 -17.13
N THR A 509 -33.38 8.15 -16.87
CA THR A 509 -32.74 8.27 -15.56
C THR A 509 -33.06 9.61 -14.91
N ASN A 510 -32.67 9.77 -13.65
CA ASN A 510 -32.70 11.06 -12.94
C ASN A 510 -31.38 11.83 -13.08
N GLY A 511 -30.50 11.40 -13.98
CA GLY A 511 -29.16 11.94 -14.13
C GLY A 511 -29.13 13.43 -14.46
N SER A 512 -28.17 14.13 -13.89
CA SER A 512 -27.95 15.55 -14.15
C SER A 512 -26.49 15.93 -14.06
N ILE A 513 -26.06 16.92 -14.84
CA ILE A 513 -24.71 17.48 -14.77
C ILE A 513 -24.83 18.93 -14.31
N ASN A 514 -24.33 19.21 -13.11
CA ASN A 514 -24.30 20.53 -12.51
C ASN A 514 -22.87 21.06 -12.48
N ALA A 515 -22.51 21.90 -13.46
CA ALA A 515 -21.27 22.65 -13.52
C ALA A 515 -21.60 24.15 -13.35
N ASP A 516 -21.60 24.61 -12.10
CA ASP A 516 -21.98 25.96 -11.73
C ASP A 516 -20.82 26.69 -11.04
N ALA A 517 -20.06 27.46 -11.82
CA ALA A 517 -18.90 28.22 -11.35
C ALA A 517 -19.19 29.71 -11.16
N ALA A 518 -20.42 30.08 -10.81
CA ALA A 518 -20.81 31.49 -10.65
C ALA A 518 -19.92 32.23 -9.63
N GLY A 519 -19.12 33.19 -10.12
CA GLY A 519 -18.25 34.02 -9.28
C GLY A 519 -16.92 33.37 -8.87
N SER A 520 -16.59 32.20 -9.44
CA SER A 520 -15.38 31.42 -9.12
C SER A 520 -14.55 31.10 -10.37
N ALA A 521 -13.49 30.30 -10.21
CA ALA A 521 -12.69 29.78 -11.32
C ALA A 521 -13.56 28.99 -12.30
N LYS A 522 -13.35 29.21 -13.60
CA LYS A 522 -14.14 28.60 -14.67
C LYS A 522 -14.00 27.07 -14.67
N ILE A 523 -15.09 26.34 -14.92
CA ILE A 523 -15.03 24.90 -15.23
C ILE A 523 -14.79 24.74 -16.73
N THR A 524 -13.89 23.84 -17.13
CA THR A 524 -13.52 23.65 -18.53
C THR A 524 -13.86 22.24 -19.00
N PHE A 525 -14.52 22.13 -20.15
CA PHE A 525 -14.71 20.91 -20.93
C PHE A 525 -14.01 21.09 -22.28
N THR A 526 -13.01 20.26 -22.58
CA THR A 526 -12.14 20.41 -23.77
C THR A 526 -11.67 19.05 -24.31
N SER A 527 -10.91 19.06 -25.40
CA SER A 527 -10.22 17.87 -25.91
C SER A 527 -8.81 17.76 -25.34
N VAL A 528 -8.31 16.53 -25.18
CA VAL A 528 -6.93 16.26 -24.70
C VAL A 528 -5.86 16.90 -25.60
N ASP A 529 -6.11 17.01 -26.90
CA ASP A 529 -5.16 17.52 -27.89
C ASP A 529 -5.35 19.02 -28.22
N GLY A 530 -6.36 19.67 -27.64
CA GLY A 530 -6.72 21.06 -27.93
C GLY A 530 -7.21 21.32 -29.37
N THR A 531 -7.44 20.28 -30.18
CA THR A 531 -7.83 20.44 -31.58
C THR A 531 -9.34 20.67 -31.70
N PRO A 532 -9.78 21.70 -32.46
CA PRO A 532 -11.20 21.96 -32.69
C PRO A 532 -11.95 20.75 -33.26
N GLY A 533 -13.06 20.38 -32.62
CA GLY A 533 -13.91 19.28 -33.06
C GLY A 533 -13.33 17.88 -32.87
N THR A 534 -12.55 17.64 -31.81
CA THR A 534 -11.95 16.31 -31.53
C THR A 534 -12.85 15.41 -30.71
N TRP A 535 -13.69 15.91 -29.80
CA TRP A 535 -14.62 15.06 -29.02
C TRP A 535 -16.08 15.34 -29.38
N ASN A 536 -17.01 14.46 -29.01
CA ASN A 536 -18.40 14.57 -29.51
C ASN A 536 -19.18 15.71 -28.84
N GLY A 537 -19.00 15.94 -27.54
CA GLY A 537 -19.68 17.00 -26.79
C GLY A 537 -20.50 16.50 -25.59
N ILE A 538 -21.30 17.41 -25.04
CA ILE A 538 -22.18 17.17 -23.89
C ILE A 538 -23.62 17.03 -24.36
N SER A 539 -24.33 15.98 -23.94
CA SER A 539 -25.74 15.76 -24.28
C SER A 539 -26.63 15.66 -23.05
N PHE A 540 -27.54 16.63 -22.90
CA PHE A 540 -28.62 16.60 -21.93
C PHE A 540 -29.87 15.98 -22.54
N ILE A 541 -30.24 14.79 -22.07
CA ILE A 541 -31.47 14.09 -22.49
C ILE A 541 -32.42 13.81 -21.32
N THR A 542 -32.13 14.38 -20.15
CA THR A 542 -32.99 14.36 -18.97
C THR A 542 -33.69 15.71 -18.80
N GLY A 543 -34.91 15.68 -18.26
CA GLY A 543 -35.69 16.89 -17.97
C GLY A 543 -35.28 17.62 -16.67
N SER A 544 -34.15 17.23 -16.07
CA SER A 544 -33.71 17.74 -14.77
C SER A 544 -33.38 19.24 -14.82
N ALA A 545 -33.87 19.99 -13.84
CA ALA A 545 -33.51 21.40 -13.67
C ALA A 545 -32.06 21.59 -13.17
N ASN A 546 -31.43 20.53 -12.67
CA ASN A 546 -30.06 20.54 -12.18
C ASN A 546 -29.01 20.41 -13.30
N ASN A 547 -29.46 20.29 -14.56
CA ASN A 547 -28.57 20.41 -15.71
C ASN A 547 -28.16 21.87 -15.88
N VAL A 548 -26.96 22.22 -15.42
CA VAL A 548 -26.46 23.60 -15.37
C VAL A 548 -25.04 23.66 -15.94
N LEU A 549 -24.82 24.58 -16.87
CA LEU A 549 -23.50 25.00 -17.33
C LEU A 549 -23.38 26.53 -17.14
N ARG A 550 -22.92 26.98 -15.97
CA ARG A 550 -22.77 28.40 -15.65
C ARG A 550 -21.32 28.78 -15.39
N ASN A 551 -20.83 29.82 -16.08
CA ASN A 551 -19.41 30.18 -16.08
C ASN A 551 -18.53 28.98 -16.46
N VAL A 552 -18.88 28.33 -17.58
CA VAL A 552 -18.21 27.15 -18.12
C VAL A 552 -17.55 27.50 -19.46
N LEU A 553 -16.40 26.88 -19.75
CA LEU A 553 -15.82 26.83 -21.10
C LEU A 553 -16.12 25.46 -21.69
N VAL A 554 -16.81 25.42 -22.82
CA VAL A 554 -16.95 24.21 -23.65
C VAL A 554 -16.27 24.49 -24.98
N GLU A 555 -15.22 23.74 -25.28
CA GLU A 555 -14.43 23.95 -26.49
C GLU A 555 -14.02 22.64 -27.16
N ASN A 556 -13.59 22.75 -28.41
CA ASN A 556 -13.00 21.65 -29.17
C ASN A 556 -13.92 20.42 -29.36
N ALA A 557 -15.23 20.61 -29.17
CA ALA A 557 -16.25 19.57 -29.27
C ALA A 557 -16.96 19.56 -30.63
N GLY A 558 -17.93 18.67 -30.81
CA GLY A 558 -18.74 18.61 -32.03
C GLY A 558 -18.10 17.82 -33.18
N GLN A 559 -17.26 16.82 -32.86
CA GLN A 559 -16.64 15.94 -33.85
C GLN A 559 -17.68 15.16 -34.66
N ASN A 560 -18.50 14.35 -33.98
CA ASN A 560 -19.52 13.52 -34.61
C ASN A 560 -20.92 13.85 -34.12
N ARG A 561 -21.89 13.26 -34.80
CA ARG A 561 -23.30 13.26 -34.40
C ARG A 561 -23.45 12.45 -33.12
N MET A 562 -23.80 13.10 -32.00
CA MET A 562 -24.08 12.38 -30.75
C MET A 562 -25.31 11.46 -30.86
N ARG A 563 -26.35 11.90 -31.60
CA ARG A 563 -27.64 11.19 -31.74
C ARG A 563 -28.39 11.58 -33.02
N GLY A 564 -28.45 10.69 -34.01
CA GLY A 564 -29.43 10.82 -35.09
C GLY A 564 -29.08 11.82 -36.21
N GLY A 565 -29.92 12.84 -36.40
CA GLY A 565 -29.82 13.78 -37.53
C GLY A 565 -28.58 14.68 -37.48
N GLU A 566 -28.26 15.38 -38.58
CA GLU A 566 -27.04 16.19 -38.71
C GLU A 566 -26.90 17.27 -37.62
N HIS A 567 -28.01 17.86 -37.18
CA HIS A 567 -28.00 18.86 -36.11
C HIS A 567 -27.72 18.31 -34.70
N SER A 568 -27.46 17.01 -34.56
CA SER A 568 -26.98 16.42 -33.31
C SER A 568 -25.46 16.47 -33.14
N GLN A 569 -24.74 16.92 -34.19
CA GLN A 569 -23.34 17.28 -34.09
C GLN A 569 -23.27 18.70 -33.49
N ALA A 570 -22.86 18.83 -32.23
CA ALA A 570 -22.77 20.10 -31.53
C ALA A 570 -21.83 20.01 -30.34
N SER A 571 -21.38 21.13 -29.76
CA SER A 571 -20.66 21.09 -28.48
C SER A 571 -21.59 20.73 -27.31
N VAL A 572 -22.82 21.27 -27.35
CA VAL A 572 -23.87 20.96 -26.36
C VAL A 572 -25.18 20.62 -27.06
N LEU A 573 -25.76 19.47 -26.72
CA LEU A 573 -26.99 18.94 -27.30
C LEU A 573 -28.10 18.77 -26.25
N LEU A 574 -29.30 19.29 -26.50
CA LEU A 574 -30.44 19.20 -25.56
C LEU A 574 -31.60 18.38 -26.13
N TYR A 575 -31.37 17.33 -26.91
CA TYR A 575 -32.44 16.42 -27.37
C TYR A 575 -31.87 15.12 -27.95
N SER A 576 -32.71 14.10 -28.03
CA SER A 576 -32.47 12.89 -28.80
C SER A 576 -33.82 12.38 -29.35
N PHE A 577 -33.84 11.42 -30.28
CA PHE A 577 -35.09 10.88 -30.84
C PHE A 577 -36.05 10.41 -29.73
N GLY A 578 -37.14 11.17 -29.53
CA GLY A 578 -38.16 10.91 -28.50
C GLY A 578 -37.80 11.36 -27.08
N HIS A 579 -36.69 12.09 -26.88
CA HIS A 579 -36.24 12.60 -25.57
C HIS A 579 -35.89 14.08 -25.66
N THR A 580 -36.28 14.85 -24.65
CA THR A 580 -36.01 16.29 -24.58
C THR A 580 -35.25 16.63 -23.31
N GLY A 581 -34.19 17.40 -23.46
CA GLY A 581 -33.39 17.89 -22.34
C GLY A 581 -33.93 19.19 -21.77
N THR A 582 -33.74 19.37 -20.47
CA THR A 582 -33.74 20.69 -19.81
C THR A 582 -32.29 21.04 -19.50
N ALA A 583 -31.84 22.26 -19.78
CA ALA A 583 -30.57 22.76 -19.24
C ALA A 583 -30.55 24.30 -19.13
N THR A 584 -29.79 24.79 -18.16
CA THR A 584 -29.45 26.22 -18.00
C THR A 584 -28.01 26.43 -18.43
N ILE A 585 -27.78 27.29 -19.43
CA ILE A 585 -26.44 27.61 -19.95
C ILE A 585 -26.25 29.12 -19.89
N GLU A 586 -25.49 29.63 -18.92
CA GLU A 586 -25.38 31.06 -18.64
C GLU A 586 -23.94 31.51 -18.40
N ASN A 587 -23.58 32.71 -18.85
CA ASN A 587 -22.25 33.28 -18.65
C ASN A 587 -21.10 32.35 -19.10
N SER A 588 -21.37 31.49 -20.08
CA SER A 588 -20.47 30.44 -20.52
C SER A 588 -19.85 30.78 -21.88
N THR A 589 -18.69 30.20 -22.16
CA THR A 589 -18.01 30.31 -23.45
C THR A 589 -18.16 29.00 -24.20
N ILE A 590 -18.76 29.02 -25.40
CA ILE A 590 -18.85 27.84 -26.27
C ILE A 590 -18.13 28.16 -27.58
N ARG A 591 -16.96 27.55 -27.78
CA ARG A 591 -16.10 27.87 -28.92
C ARG A 591 -15.55 26.66 -29.65
N ASP A 592 -15.02 26.92 -30.84
CA ASP A 592 -14.23 25.95 -31.62
C ASP A 592 -14.95 24.61 -31.85
N SER A 593 -16.28 24.69 -32.01
CA SER A 593 -17.10 23.52 -32.33
C SER A 593 -16.88 23.07 -33.77
N GLY A 594 -16.71 21.76 -33.96
CA GLY A 594 -16.71 21.12 -35.28
C GLY A 594 -18.03 21.28 -36.06
N TYR A 595 -19.11 21.70 -35.40
CA TYR A 595 -20.38 21.99 -36.06
C TYR A 595 -21.17 23.13 -35.38
N HIS A 596 -22.22 22.82 -34.60
CA HIS A 596 -22.99 23.83 -33.86
C HIS A 596 -22.45 24.03 -32.45
N GLY A 597 -22.49 25.26 -31.90
CA GLY A 597 -22.18 25.48 -30.48
C GLY A 597 -23.20 24.76 -29.59
N ILE A 598 -24.45 25.22 -29.61
CA ILE A 598 -25.59 24.60 -28.92
C ILE A 598 -26.61 24.15 -29.95
N SER A 599 -27.10 22.90 -29.84
CA SER A 599 -28.29 22.45 -30.57
C SER A 599 -29.38 21.94 -29.64
N TYR A 600 -30.63 22.34 -29.90
CA TYR A 600 -31.78 21.92 -29.11
C TYR A 600 -33.03 21.68 -29.96
N GLY A 601 -33.88 20.77 -29.49
CA GLY A 601 -35.03 20.25 -30.22
C GLY A 601 -36.36 20.89 -29.83
N PRO A 602 -37.43 20.59 -30.58
CA PRO A 602 -38.79 20.88 -30.13
C PRO A 602 -39.06 20.23 -28.76
N ASN A 603 -39.68 20.96 -27.84
CA ASN A 603 -39.99 20.56 -26.45
C ASN A 603 -38.81 20.48 -25.47
N SER A 604 -37.58 20.75 -25.91
CA SER A 604 -36.45 20.94 -24.99
C SER A 604 -36.55 22.30 -24.29
N ASN A 605 -36.14 22.38 -23.02
CA ASN A 605 -36.15 23.62 -22.26
C ASN A 605 -34.72 24.15 -22.04
N LEU A 606 -34.32 25.09 -22.90
CA LEU A 606 -33.05 25.81 -22.76
C LEU A 606 -33.27 27.15 -22.05
N THR A 607 -32.66 27.35 -20.89
CA THR A 607 -32.46 28.68 -20.30
C THR A 607 -31.07 29.15 -20.70
N CYS A 608 -30.95 30.34 -21.29
CA CYS A 608 -29.66 30.85 -21.72
C CYS A 608 -29.54 32.38 -21.68
N GLY A 609 -28.35 32.88 -21.33
CA GLY A 609 -28.02 34.31 -21.33
C GLY A 609 -26.56 34.60 -20.93
N GLY A 610 -25.99 35.69 -21.46
CA GLY A 610 -24.61 36.12 -21.17
C GLY A 610 -23.53 35.22 -21.77
N ASN A 611 -23.86 34.41 -22.77
CA ASN A 611 -22.95 33.42 -23.34
C ASN A 611 -22.11 34.01 -24.49
N GLN A 612 -20.87 33.59 -24.57
CA GLN A 612 -19.94 34.00 -25.62
C GLN A 612 -19.71 32.83 -26.59
N PHE A 613 -19.73 33.13 -27.88
CA PHE A 613 -19.51 32.16 -28.94
C PHE A 613 -18.43 32.63 -29.91
N SER A 614 -17.55 31.74 -30.32
CA SER A 614 -16.49 32.00 -31.31
C SER A 614 -16.06 30.70 -31.99
N GLY A 615 -15.56 30.75 -33.23
CA GLY A 615 -14.95 29.59 -33.88
C GLY A 615 -15.87 28.40 -34.19
N ASN A 616 -17.20 28.50 -33.99
CA ASN A 616 -18.13 27.41 -34.29
C ASN A 616 -18.36 27.28 -35.81
N ALA A 617 -18.19 26.07 -36.36
CA ALA A 617 -18.19 25.85 -37.82
C ALA A 617 -19.52 26.14 -38.53
N LYS A 618 -20.66 26.10 -37.81
CA LYS A 618 -21.99 26.33 -38.39
C LYS A 618 -22.77 27.45 -37.71
N ARG A 619 -23.42 27.16 -36.59
CA ARG A 619 -24.27 28.13 -35.87
C ARG A 619 -23.92 28.06 -34.40
N ASP A 620 -23.83 29.21 -33.76
CA ASP A 620 -23.67 29.30 -32.31
C ASP A 620 -24.83 28.63 -31.58
N VAL A 621 -26.06 28.88 -32.07
CA VAL A 621 -27.28 28.24 -31.54
C VAL A 621 -28.15 27.74 -32.69
N LYS A 622 -28.49 26.44 -32.66
CA LYS A 622 -29.37 25.78 -33.62
C LYS A 622 -30.61 25.20 -32.93
N PHE A 623 -31.77 25.80 -33.23
CA PHE A 623 -33.07 25.19 -33.01
C PHE A 623 -33.46 24.30 -34.19
N THR A 624 -33.98 23.09 -33.93
CA THR A 624 -34.37 22.13 -34.98
C THR A 624 -35.87 22.04 -35.25
N GLY A 625 -36.71 22.83 -34.58
CA GLY A 625 -38.15 22.91 -34.84
C GLY A 625 -38.55 23.89 -35.96
N ASN A 626 -39.84 23.84 -36.35
CA ASN A 626 -40.43 24.67 -37.41
C ASN A 626 -40.68 26.15 -37.01
N GLY A 627 -40.07 26.63 -35.92
CA GLY A 627 -40.31 27.96 -35.33
C GLY A 627 -39.03 28.78 -35.14
N VAL A 628 -39.17 29.96 -34.53
CA VAL A 628 -38.02 30.81 -34.16
C VAL A 628 -37.46 30.32 -32.83
N GLY A 629 -36.16 29.99 -32.83
CA GLY A 629 -35.47 29.58 -31.61
C GLY A 629 -35.24 30.74 -30.63
N LYS A 630 -34.91 30.41 -29.37
CA LYS A 630 -34.44 31.37 -28.37
C LYS A 630 -33.12 31.97 -28.84
N ARG A 631 -32.93 33.27 -28.62
CA ARG A 631 -31.62 33.92 -28.76
C ARG A 631 -30.85 33.70 -27.47
N CYS A 632 -29.70 33.04 -27.55
CA CYS A 632 -28.73 32.98 -26.45
C CYS A 632 -27.63 33.98 -26.79
N THR A 633 -27.66 35.14 -26.13
CA THR A 633 -26.61 36.17 -26.16
C THR A 633 -26.19 36.44 -24.75
#